data_AF-A0A353B3H2-F1
#
_entry.id   AF-A0A353B3H2-F1
#
_cell.length_a   1.000
_cell.length_b   1.000
_cell.length_c   1.000
_cell.angle_alpha   90.00
_cell.angle_beta   90.00
_cell.angle_gamma   90.00
#
_symmetry.space_group_name_H-M   'P 1'
#
loop_
_entity.id
_entity.type
_entity.pdbx_description
1 polymer ?
#
loop_
_entity_poly.entity_id
_entity_poly.type
_entity_poly.pdbx_seq_one_letter_code
_entity_poly.pdbx_strand_id
1 'polypeptide(L)'
;MDGHALKPSEVYFSVIIPQAEGVARVDVSAQNWKEPPDDAIGWWKSRMPQAGPKKLRPAPTGVLLDTLGELVEMPGQEALAYFLGLLLVRRGVLVEESDTVLSVGAPDQTSEPSEEEQDTDLTLLLVCKADGRQWSVPICEPAAGEILAIEERLNDLLFTEE
;
A
#
# COMPACT_ATOMS: atom_id res chain seq x y z
N MET A 1 19.39 15.46 -22.28
CA MET A 1 19.06 15.03 -20.92
C MET A 1 19.92 13.81 -20.66
N ASP A 2 21.07 14.01 -20.03
CA ASP A 2 22.04 12.94 -19.86
C ASP A 2 21.62 12.13 -18.63
N GLY A 3 20.80 11.11 -18.86
CA GLY A 3 20.38 10.17 -17.82
C GLY A 3 21.53 9.24 -17.46
N HIS A 4 21.94 9.23 -16.19
CA HIS A 4 22.81 8.18 -15.65
C HIS A 4 21.99 7.25 -14.76
N ALA A 5 22.40 5.98 -14.66
CA ALA A 5 21.83 5.07 -13.68
C ALA A 5 22.12 5.58 -12.26
N LEU A 6 21.11 5.59 -11.39
CA LEU A 6 21.27 5.95 -9.98
C LEU A 6 22.13 4.88 -9.27
N LYS A 7 23.05 5.33 -8.44
CA LYS A 7 23.97 4.46 -7.70
C LYS A 7 23.30 3.89 -6.45
N PRO A 8 23.76 2.74 -5.95
CA PRO A 8 23.31 2.22 -4.66
C PRO A 8 23.46 3.26 -3.54
N SER A 9 22.50 3.32 -2.62
CA SER A 9 22.43 4.31 -1.51
C SER A 9 22.29 5.77 -1.93
N GLU A 10 22.25 6.08 -3.23
CA GLU A 10 22.11 7.44 -3.74
C GLU A 10 20.72 7.99 -3.41
N VAL A 11 20.66 9.24 -2.97
CA VAL A 11 19.40 9.94 -2.76
C VAL A 11 18.89 10.44 -4.10
N TYR A 12 17.59 10.28 -4.34
CA TYR A 12 16.90 10.75 -5.52
C TYR A 12 15.53 11.31 -5.15
N PHE A 13 14.94 12.08 -6.06
CA PHE A 13 13.61 12.64 -5.92
C PHE A 13 12.76 12.09 -7.06
N SER A 14 11.60 11.56 -6.71
CA SER A 14 10.60 11.13 -7.68
C SER A 14 9.56 12.22 -7.82
N VAL A 15 9.21 12.55 -9.06
CA VAL A 15 8.17 13.53 -9.38
C VAL A 15 7.16 12.91 -10.33
N ILE A 16 5.88 13.18 -10.08
CA ILE A 16 4.77 12.85 -10.97
C ILE A 16 4.45 14.08 -11.80
N ILE A 17 4.55 13.95 -13.12
CA ILE A 17 4.33 15.04 -14.09
C ILE A 17 3.18 14.62 -15.02
N PRO A 18 2.21 15.51 -15.30
CA PRO A 18 1.17 15.26 -16.27
C PRO A 18 1.76 15.10 -17.68
N GLN A 19 1.23 14.16 -18.45
CA GLN A 19 1.55 14.00 -19.87
C GLN A 19 0.29 14.18 -20.72
N ALA A 20 0.45 14.24 -22.04
CA ALA A 20 -0.68 14.32 -22.97
C ALA A 20 -1.71 13.18 -22.76
N GLU A 21 -1.22 12.00 -22.38
CA GLU A 21 -2.05 10.87 -21.94
C GLU A 21 -1.53 10.37 -20.59
N GLY A 22 -2.26 10.72 -19.52
CA GLY A 22 -2.00 10.22 -18.17
C GLY A 22 -0.88 10.96 -17.43
N VAL A 23 -0.11 10.21 -16.66
CA VAL A 23 0.95 10.73 -15.78
C VAL A 23 2.22 9.92 -15.96
N ALA A 24 3.37 10.58 -15.85
CA ALA A 24 4.66 9.92 -15.80
C ALA A 24 5.38 10.20 -14.50
N ARG A 25 6.11 9.19 -14.03
CA ARG A 25 7.06 9.34 -12.95
C ARG A 25 8.45 9.57 -13.53
N VAL A 26 9.12 10.61 -13.06
CA VAL A 26 10.53 10.89 -13.36
C VAL A 26 11.33 10.84 -12.06
N ASP A 27 12.44 10.12 -12.07
CA ASP A 27 13.38 10.04 -10.95
C ASP A 27 14.62 10.89 -11.25
N VAL A 28 14.94 11.83 -10.38
CA VAL A 28 16.04 12.79 -10.52
C VAL A 28 17.03 12.59 -9.37
N SER A 29 18.31 12.42 -9.68
CA SER A 29 19.34 12.32 -8.63
C SER A 29 19.36 13.57 -7.76
N ALA A 30 19.75 13.43 -6.48
CA ALA A 30 19.83 14.57 -5.58
C ALA A 30 20.80 15.67 -6.05
N GLN A 31 21.78 15.33 -6.88
CA GLN A 31 22.71 16.30 -7.47
C GLN A 31 22.05 17.15 -8.56
N ASN A 32 21.08 16.58 -9.27
CA ASN A 32 20.40 17.23 -10.39
C ASN A 32 19.05 17.83 -9.97
N TRP A 33 18.57 17.52 -8.77
CA TRP A 33 17.37 18.09 -8.20
C TRP A 33 17.64 19.51 -7.68
N LYS A 34 16.86 20.47 -8.17
CA LYS A 34 16.87 21.85 -7.68
C LYS A 34 15.62 22.12 -6.87
N GLU A 35 14.48 21.96 -7.53
CA GLU A 35 13.14 22.17 -6.98
C GLU A 35 12.15 21.34 -7.81
N PRO A 36 10.96 21.04 -7.27
CA PRO A 36 9.91 20.40 -8.04
C PRO A 36 9.47 21.29 -9.22
N PRO A 37 9.23 20.71 -10.41
CA PRO A 37 8.59 21.40 -11.54
C PRO A 37 7.24 22.02 -11.15
N ASP A 38 6.92 23.17 -11.75
CA ASP A 38 5.65 23.89 -11.50
C ASP A 38 4.41 23.06 -11.84
N ASP A 39 4.51 22.16 -12.81
CA ASP A 39 3.44 21.26 -13.25
C ASP A 39 3.45 19.91 -12.51
N ALA A 40 4.31 19.73 -11.52
CA ALA A 40 4.34 18.51 -10.74
C ALA A 40 3.04 18.32 -9.95
N ILE A 41 2.41 17.15 -10.12
CA ILE A 41 1.26 16.73 -9.31
C ILE A 41 1.71 16.43 -7.87
N GLY A 42 2.92 15.89 -7.72
CA GLY A 42 3.50 15.56 -6.43
C GLY A 42 4.93 15.05 -6.57
N TRP A 43 5.67 15.09 -5.47
CA TRP A 43 7.04 14.62 -5.42
C TRP A 43 7.39 14.08 -4.03
N TRP A 44 8.37 13.19 -3.97
CA TRP A 44 8.91 12.67 -2.72
C TRP A 44 10.40 12.37 -2.84
N LYS A 45 11.08 12.43 -1.69
CA LYS A 45 12.49 12.06 -1.56
C LYS A 45 12.61 10.57 -1.31
N SER A 46 13.60 9.93 -1.91
CA SER A 46 13.88 8.51 -1.75
C SER A 46 15.37 8.22 -1.75
N ARG A 47 15.74 7.01 -1.36
CA ARG A 47 17.12 6.52 -1.39
C ARG A 47 17.16 5.20 -2.13
N MET A 48 18.12 5.05 -3.05
CA MET A 48 18.39 3.77 -3.70
C MET A 48 18.79 2.73 -2.67
N PRO A 49 18.29 1.48 -2.76
CA PRO A 49 18.70 0.42 -1.85
C PRO A 49 20.22 0.19 -1.94
N GLN A 50 20.82 -0.30 -0.85
CA GLN A 50 22.21 -0.75 -0.88
C GLN A 50 22.35 -1.96 -1.82
N ALA A 51 23.43 -1.99 -2.59
CA ALA A 51 23.84 -3.19 -3.31
C ALA A 51 24.51 -4.13 -2.30
N GLY A 52 23.70 -4.91 -1.59
CA GLY A 52 24.16 -5.90 -0.61
C GLY A 52 23.19 -7.07 -0.57
N PRO A 53 23.66 -8.30 -0.28
CA PRO A 53 22.79 -9.46 -0.25
C PRO A 53 22.03 -9.47 1.07
N LYS A 54 20.87 -8.81 1.12
CA LYS A 54 19.77 -9.39 1.88
C LYS A 54 18.98 -10.22 0.88
N LYS A 55 19.39 -11.48 0.68
CA LYS A 55 18.57 -12.49 -0.01
C LYS A 55 17.40 -12.86 0.92
N LEU A 56 16.59 -11.87 1.27
CA LEU A 56 15.30 -12.14 1.86
C LEU A 56 14.48 -12.84 0.79
N ARG A 57 14.06 -14.08 1.07
CA ARG A 57 13.14 -14.76 0.17
C ARG A 57 11.77 -14.15 0.39
N PRO A 58 11.13 -13.63 -0.67
CA PRO A 58 9.76 -13.17 -0.53
C PRO A 58 8.89 -14.37 -0.13
N ALA A 59 7.99 -14.14 0.81
CA ALA A 59 7.02 -15.15 1.20
C ALA A 59 6.22 -15.64 -0.02
N PRO A 60 5.93 -16.94 -0.13
CA PRO A 60 5.12 -17.47 -1.22
C PRO A 60 3.77 -16.78 -1.29
N THR A 61 3.28 -16.49 -2.50
CA THR A 61 2.00 -15.79 -2.69
C THR A 61 0.83 -16.49 -1.99
N GLY A 62 0.79 -17.83 -2.01
CA GLY A 62 -0.26 -18.58 -1.31
C GLY A 62 -0.30 -18.30 0.19
N VAL A 63 0.88 -18.27 0.84
CA VAL A 63 1.00 -17.96 2.28
C VAL A 63 0.47 -16.56 2.57
N LEU A 64 0.83 -15.57 1.75
CA LEU A 64 0.34 -14.19 1.92
C LEU A 64 -1.17 -14.05 1.74
N LEU A 65 -1.78 -14.83 0.83
CA LEU A 65 -3.23 -14.84 0.62
C LEU A 65 -3.96 -15.48 1.79
N ASP A 66 -3.42 -16.57 2.33
CA ASP A 66 -3.99 -17.25 3.49
C ASP A 66 -3.86 -16.37 4.74
N THR A 67 -2.70 -15.74 4.96
CA THR A 67 -2.49 -14.74 6.02
C THR A 67 -3.43 -13.54 5.88
N LEU A 68 -3.69 -13.05 4.67
CA LEU A 68 -4.67 -11.98 4.46
C LEU A 68 -6.07 -12.41 4.93
N GLY A 69 -6.48 -13.65 4.62
CA GLY A 69 -7.75 -14.20 5.09
C GLY A 69 -7.85 -14.20 6.62
N GLU A 70 -6.80 -14.67 7.30
CA GLU A 70 -6.74 -14.67 8.76
C GLU A 70 -6.79 -13.26 9.36
N LEU A 71 -6.05 -12.31 8.78
CA LEU A 71 -6.00 -10.93 9.25
C LEU A 71 -7.34 -10.20 9.13
N VAL A 72 -8.11 -10.47 8.07
CA VAL A 72 -9.44 -9.87 7.88
C VAL A 72 -10.44 -10.31 8.95
N GLU A 73 -10.29 -11.53 9.48
CA GLU A 73 -11.17 -12.06 10.53
C GLU A 73 -10.73 -11.65 11.95
N MET A 74 -9.53 -11.08 12.11
CA MET A 74 -8.98 -10.70 13.41
C MET A 74 -9.24 -9.23 13.76
N PRO A 75 -10.02 -8.93 14.81
CA PRO A 75 -10.23 -7.55 15.24
C PRO A 75 -8.93 -6.91 15.74
N GLY A 76 -8.70 -5.64 15.41
CA GLY A 76 -7.48 -4.91 15.73
C GLY A 76 -6.32 -5.15 14.75
N GLN A 77 -6.56 -5.85 13.64
CA GLN A 77 -5.58 -6.08 12.56
C GLN A 77 -5.95 -5.39 11.25
N GLU A 78 -6.95 -4.51 11.27
CA GLU A 78 -7.56 -3.88 10.09
C GLU A 78 -6.51 -3.12 9.26
N ALA A 79 -5.67 -2.31 9.92
CA ALA A 79 -4.59 -1.59 9.26
C ALA A 79 -3.61 -2.55 8.56
N LEU A 80 -3.19 -3.62 9.25
CA LEU A 80 -2.24 -4.58 8.69
C LEU A 80 -2.85 -5.36 7.51
N ALA A 81 -4.11 -5.77 7.63
CA ALA A 81 -4.88 -6.41 6.55
C ALA A 81 -4.99 -5.48 5.34
N TYR A 82 -5.31 -4.21 5.57
CA TYR A 82 -5.40 -3.19 4.54
C TYR A 82 -4.09 -3.01 3.77
N PHE A 83 -2.96 -2.81 4.47
CA PHE A 83 -1.67 -2.67 3.79
C PHE A 83 -1.24 -3.95 3.06
N LEU A 84 -1.46 -5.13 3.64
CA LEU A 84 -1.16 -6.40 2.96
C LEU A 84 -2.00 -6.56 1.69
N GLY A 85 -3.30 -6.22 1.75
CA GLY A 85 -4.20 -6.19 0.60
C GLY A 85 -3.69 -5.26 -0.51
N LEU A 86 -3.37 -4.00 -0.17
CA LEU A 86 -2.82 -3.03 -1.11
C LEU A 86 -1.49 -3.49 -1.72
N LEU A 87 -0.61 -4.12 -0.94
CA LEU A 87 0.65 -4.69 -1.43
C LEU A 87 0.41 -5.81 -2.44
N LEU A 88 -0.59 -6.66 -2.21
CA LEU A 88 -0.95 -7.75 -3.13
C LEU A 88 -1.62 -7.23 -4.41
N VAL A 89 -2.38 -6.13 -4.34
CA VAL A 89 -2.87 -5.39 -5.51
C VAL A 89 -1.70 -4.80 -6.31
N ARG A 90 -0.75 -4.13 -5.64
CA ARG A 90 0.45 -3.58 -6.28
C ARG A 90 1.32 -4.65 -6.95
N ARG A 91 1.37 -5.86 -6.39
CA ARG A 91 2.03 -7.03 -6.99
C ARG A 91 1.24 -7.66 -8.14
N GLY A 92 0.00 -7.22 -8.37
CA GLY A 92 -0.88 -7.71 -9.41
C GLY A 92 -1.51 -9.07 -9.13
N VAL A 93 -1.43 -9.56 -7.88
CA VAL A 93 -2.04 -10.81 -7.42
C VAL A 93 -3.53 -10.63 -7.21
N LEU A 94 -3.89 -9.56 -6.50
CA LEU A 94 -5.27 -9.13 -6.27
C LEU A 94 -5.62 -8.00 -7.22
N VAL A 95 -6.91 -7.85 -7.48
CA VAL A 95 -7.51 -6.67 -8.11
C VAL A 95 -8.64 -6.18 -7.25
N GLU A 96 -8.84 -4.87 -7.27
CA GLU A 96 -10.06 -4.27 -6.77
C GLU A 96 -11.20 -4.60 -7.74
N GLU A 97 -12.31 -5.08 -7.18
CA GLU A 97 -13.58 -5.15 -7.89
C GLU A 97 -14.22 -3.75 -7.83
N SER A 98 -14.67 -3.21 -8.97
CA SER A 98 -15.04 -1.79 -9.12
C SER A 98 -16.22 -1.31 -8.25
N ASP A 99 -16.85 -2.18 -7.47
CA ASP A 99 -17.78 -1.81 -6.42
C ASP A 99 -17.05 -1.84 -5.06
N THR A 100 -16.47 -0.71 -4.66
CA THR A 100 -16.19 -0.46 -3.23
C THR A 100 -17.53 -0.47 -2.52
N VAL A 101 -17.85 -1.56 -1.83
CA VAL A 101 -19.12 -1.69 -1.10
C VAL A 101 -19.01 -0.90 0.20
N LEU A 102 -19.84 0.12 0.33
CA LEU A 102 -20.21 0.67 1.63
C LEU A 102 -20.93 -0.47 2.39
N SER A 103 -20.28 -1.03 3.40
CA SER A 103 -21.01 -1.83 4.37
C SER A 103 -21.88 -0.84 5.14
N VAL A 104 -23.19 -0.89 4.90
CA VAL A 104 -24.16 -0.31 5.83
C VAL A 104 -24.46 -1.44 6.79
N GLY A 105 -23.82 -1.43 7.95
CA GLY A 105 -24.23 -2.27 9.06
C GLY A 105 -25.76 -2.26 9.18
N ALA A 106 -26.37 -3.43 9.15
CA ALA A 106 -27.82 -3.57 9.28
C ALA A 106 -28.31 -2.77 10.51
N PRO A 107 -29.42 -2.01 10.43
CA PRO A 107 -29.84 -1.17 11.53
C PRO A 107 -30.34 -2.05 12.67
N ASP A 108 -29.50 -2.32 13.65
CA ASP A 108 -29.99 -2.77 14.95
C ASP A 108 -30.52 -1.54 15.67
N GLN A 109 -31.85 -1.49 15.77
CA GLN A 109 -32.58 -0.40 16.36
C GLN A 109 -32.33 -0.41 17.86
N THR A 110 -31.51 0.53 18.36
CA THR A 110 -31.67 1.31 19.61
C THR A 110 -30.28 1.74 20.09
N SER A 111 -29.80 2.91 19.66
CA SER A 111 -28.91 3.80 20.44
C SER A 111 -28.82 5.15 19.73
N GLU A 112 -28.77 6.21 20.53
CA GLU A 112 -28.86 7.61 20.11
C GLU A 112 -27.68 8.04 19.21
N PRO A 113 -27.88 8.99 18.28
CA PRO A 113 -26.81 9.41 17.38
C PRO A 113 -25.81 10.28 18.15
N SER A 114 -24.59 9.78 18.29
CA SER A 114 -23.45 10.56 18.77
C SER A 114 -22.74 11.15 17.55
N GLU A 115 -22.54 12.47 17.53
CA GLU A 115 -22.03 13.25 16.39
C GLU A 115 -20.53 13.02 16.06
N GLU A 116 -19.96 11.86 16.40
CA GLU A 116 -18.56 11.49 16.15
C GLU A 116 -18.42 10.21 15.28
N GLU A 117 -19.52 9.63 14.78
CA GLU A 117 -19.52 8.47 13.88
C GLU A 117 -19.55 8.89 12.42
N GLN A 118 -18.46 9.47 11.93
CA GLN A 118 -18.30 9.74 10.50
C GLN A 118 -16.97 9.13 10.04
N ASP A 119 -17.09 8.10 9.17
CA ASP A 119 -16.08 7.66 8.17
C ASP A 119 -15.42 6.26 8.32
N THR A 120 -15.99 5.27 9.04
CA THR A 120 -15.27 4.02 9.36
C THR A 120 -15.77 2.68 8.78
N ASP A 121 -16.79 2.60 7.91
CA ASP A 121 -17.27 1.29 7.37
C ASP A 121 -17.10 1.14 5.85
N LEU A 122 -16.01 1.70 5.31
CA LEU A 122 -15.62 1.46 3.92
C LEU A 122 -14.85 0.14 3.81
N THR A 123 -15.29 -0.72 2.89
CA THR A 123 -14.62 -2.00 2.62
C THR A 123 -14.14 -2.09 1.17
N LEU A 124 -12.92 -2.57 1.01
CA LEU A 124 -12.27 -2.83 -0.27
C LEU A 124 -12.47 -4.30 -0.64
N LEU A 125 -13.25 -4.55 -1.70
CA LEU A 125 -13.45 -5.89 -2.23
C LEU A 125 -12.30 -6.26 -3.16
N LEU A 126 -11.49 -7.24 -2.74
CA LEU A 126 -10.32 -7.71 -3.46
C LEU A 126 -10.56 -9.12 -4.01
N VAL A 127 -10.22 -9.33 -5.28
CA VAL A 127 -10.36 -10.62 -5.96
C VAL A 127 -9.00 -11.13 -6.42
N CYS A 128 -8.69 -12.39 -6.16
CA CYS A 128 -7.51 -13.06 -6.68
C CYS A 128 -7.69 -13.41 -8.15
N LYS A 129 -6.76 -12.94 -9.00
CA LYS A 129 -6.83 -13.19 -10.45
C LYS A 129 -6.71 -14.65 -10.83
N ALA A 130 -6.06 -15.46 -10.00
CA ALA A 130 -5.71 -16.84 -10.34
C ALA A 130 -6.85 -17.83 -10.08
N ASP A 131 -7.58 -17.65 -8.98
CA ASP A 131 -8.60 -18.60 -8.51
C ASP A 131 -9.96 -17.96 -8.21
N GLY A 132 -10.09 -16.64 -8.30
CA GLY A 132 -11.35 -15.92 -8.08
C GLY A 132 -11.77 -15.80 -6.61
N ARG A 133 -10.93 -16.20 -5.64
CA ARG A 133 -11.22 -15.97 -4.22
C ARG A 133 -11.36 -14.48 -3.94
N GLN A 134 -12.21 -14.13 -2.97
CA GLN A 134 -12.54 -12.75 -2.63
C GLN A 134 -12.23 -12.48 -1.15
N TRP A 135 -11.80 -11.25 -0.86
CA TRP A 135 -11.58 -10.73 0.48
C TRP A 135 -12.27 -9.38 0.60
N SER A 136 -13.01 -9.17 1.69
CA SER A 136 -13.55 -7.86 2.07
C SER A 136 -12.64 -7.24 3.11
N VAL A 137 -11.79 -6.30 2.70
CA VAL A 137 -10.76 -5.71 3.56
C VAL A 137 -11.23 -4.32 4.04
N PRO A 138 -11.31 -4.06 5.35
CA PRO A 138 -11.68 -2.72 5.83
C PRO A 138 -10.63 -1.70 5.40
N ILE A 139 -11.08 -0.54 4.91
CA ILE A 139 -10.21 0.59 4.60
C ILE A 139 -9.82 1.26 5.91
N CYS A 140 -8.53 1.32 6.18
CA CYS A 140 -8.00 1.86 7.43
C CYS A 140 -6.78 2.74 7.16
N GLU A 141 -6.90 4.03 7.46
CA GLU A 141 -5.75 4.93 7.49
C GLU A 141 -5.08 4.85 8.86
N PRO A 142 -3.82 4.36 8.97
CA PRO A 142 -3.16 4.24 10.26
C PRO A 142 -2.78 5.62 10.81
N ALA A 143 -2.77 5.76 12.13
CA ALA A 143 -2.20 6.95 12.74
C ALA A 143 -0.67 6.97 12.53
N ALA A 144 -0.08 8.17 12.47
CA ALA A 144 1.36 8.32 12.23
C ALA A 144 2.25 7.55 13.22
N GLY A 145 1.79 7.34 14.45
CA GLY A 145 2.51 6.57 15.48
C GLY A 145 2.53 5.06 15.25
N GLU A 146 1.62 4.53 14.43
CA GLU A 146 1.45 3.09 14.20
C GLU A 146 2.21 2.59 12.97
N ILE A 147 2.56 3.51 12.05
CA ILE A 147 3.19 3.20 10.76
C ILE A 147 4.45 2.35 10.91
N LEU A 148 5.33 2.67 11.88
CA LEU A 148 6.58 1.93 12.08
C LEU A 148 6.33 0.49 12.54
N ALA A 149 5.36 0.28 13.43
CA ALA A 149 5.01 -1.06 13.90
C ALA A 149 4.35 -1.88 12.80
N ILE A 150 3.51 -1.25 11.97
CA ILE A 150 2.91 -1.89 10.79
C ILE A 150 3.99 -2.27 9.78
N GLU A 151 4.94 -1.38 9.51
CA GLU A 151 6.05 -1.63 8.59
C GLU A 151 6.93 -2.81 9.05
N GLU A 152 7.27 -2.88 10.34
CA GLU A 152 8.02 -4.00 10.93
C GLU A 152 7.27 -5.32 10.72
N ARG A 153 6.00 -5.37 11.12
CA ARG A 153 5.18 -6.57 10.97
C ARG A 153 4.99 -7.00 9.51
N LEU A 154 4.83 -6.04 8.60
CA LEU A 154 4.76 -6.34 7.16
C LEU A 154 6.07 -6.93 6.67
N ASN A 155 7.23 -6.42 7.10
CA ASN A 155 8.51 -6.97 6.69
C ASN A 155 8.66 -8.43 7.14
N ASP A 156 8.27 -8.75 8.38
CA ASP A 156 8.30 -10.13 8.90
C ASP A 156 7.40 -11.07 8.10
N LEU A 157 6.23 -10.59 7.67
CA LEU A 157 5.32 -11.37 6.83
C LEU A 157 5.82 -11.54 5.39
N LEU A 158 6.41 -10.48 4.82
CA LEU A 158 6.83 -10.45 3.42
C LEU A 158 8.12 -11.20 3.18
N PHE A 159 8.96 -11.35 4.20
CA PHE A 159 10.31 -11.85 4.07
C PHE A 159 10.59 -12.89 5.14
N THR A 160 10.93 -14.10 4.71
CA THR A 160 11.38 -15.14 5.63
C THR A 160 12.87 -14.94 5.93
N GLU A 161 13.24 -14.80 7.20
CA GLU A 161 14.62 -14.95 7.66
C GLU A 161 14.99 -16.45 7.64
N GLU A 162 16.21 -16.77 7.21
CA GLU A 162 16.71 -18.15 7.06
C GLU A 162 17.19 -18.73 8.40
#